data_AF-F9FLP9-F1
#
_entry.id   AF-F9FLP9-F1
#
_cell.length_a   1.000
_cell.length_b   1.000
_cell.length_c   1.000
_cell.angle_alpha   90.00
_cell.angle_beta   90.00
_cell.angle_gamma   90.00
#
_symmetry.space_group_name_H-M   'P 1'
#
loop_
_entity.id
_entity.type
_entity.pdbx_description
1 polymer ?
#
loop_
_entity_poly.entity_id
_entity_poly.type
_entity_poly.pdbx_seq_one_letter_code
_entity_poly.pdbx_strand_id
1 'polypeptide(L)'
;VITYRPFIRQILQFSHSIKNHASSPNFPSVSSEFRQDITAPVIHPKARTHGDIDPQVVELAKKGIKALIESTRAFHGLGDRRPIITNVFGTAHAQWGNLLILSAAFRDPILHTYVDEELLRTLFHKTIQFLRQSATATSALRTDMHILEGLQRDLFSYDPRTNSSFSSGTSAPGYHTPRPVPMAAPPQMPHQMGDQGHPRSMPHHLQMNSSHGQ
;
A
#
# COMPACT_ATOMS: atom_id res chain seq x y z
N VAL A 1 22.25 -1.86 7.99
CA VAL A 1 20.78 -1.87 7.73
C VAL A 1 20.44 -2.58 6.43
N ILE A 2 20.96 -2.14 5.27
CA ILE A 2 20.61 -2.69 3.95
C ILE A 2 20.86 -4.21 3.86
N THR A 3 21.95 -4.69 4.43
CA THR A 3 22.38 -6.11 4.39
C THR A 3 21.34 -7.11 4.88
N TYR A 4 20.51 -6.73 5.87
CA TYR A 4 19.56 -7.66 6.48
C TYR A 4 18.11 -7.45 6.02
N ARG A 5 17.82 -6.40 5.23
CA ARG A 5 16.46 -6.14 4.71
C ARG A 5 15.89 -7.31 3.88
N PRO A 6 16.67 -8.03 3.07
CA PRO A 6 16.13 -9.16 2.30
C PRO A 6 15.48 -10.22 3.19
N PHE A 7 16.04 -10.51 4.37
CA PHE A 7 15.49 -11.54 5.28
C PHE A 7 14.16 -11.10 5.91
N ILE A 8 14.04 -9.81 6.28
CA ILE A 8 12.76 -9.25 6.77
C ILE A 8 11.70 -9.36 5.68
N ARG A 9 12.04 -8.93 4.45
CA ARG A 9 11.12 -8.98 3.32
C ARG A 9 10.70 -10.40 2.99
N GLN A 10 11.62 -11.36 3.04
CA GLN A 10 11.35 -12.76 2.78
C GLN A 10 10.30 -13.32 3.73
N ILE A 11 10.42 -13.03 5.03
CA ILE A 11 9.44 -13.45 6.04
C ILE A 11 8.09 -12.75 5.81
N LEU A 12 8.07 -11.43 5.55
CA LEU A 12 6.84 -10.68 5.29
C LEU A 12 6.08 -11.22 4.06
N GLN A 13 6.79 -11.52 2.97
CA GLN A 13 6.21 -12.11 1.77
C GLN A 13 5.67 -13.52 2.04
N PHE A 14 6.40 -14.31 2.81
CA PHE A 14 5.97 -15.65 3.20
C PHE A 14 4.68 -15.61 4.03
N SER A 15 4.62 -14.79 5.09
CA SER A 15 3.43 -14.63 5.92
C SER A 15 2.22 -14.16 5.12
N HIS A 16 2.42 -13.21 4.19
CA HIS A 16 1.36 -12.76 3.29
C HIS A 16 0.87 -13.87 2.36
N SER A 17 1.78 -14.66 1.79
CA SER A 17 1.44 -15.80 0.92
C SER A 17 0.68 -16.90 1.67
N ILE A 18 1.07 -17.23 2.91
CA ILE A 18 0.30 -18.16 3.74
C ILE A 18 -1.09 -17.62 3.98
N LYS A 19 -1.22 -16.36 4.44
CA LYS A 19 -2.52 -15.78 4.81
C LYS A 19 -3.51 -15.76 3.64
N ASN A 20 -3.05 -15.47 2.42
CA ASN A 20 -3.93 -15.26 1.27
C ASN A 20 -4.02 -16.47 0.31
N HIS A 21 -3.03 -17.38 0.34
CA HIS A 21 -2.92 -18.48 -0.63
C HIS A 21 -2.60 -19.84 0.02
N ALA A 22 -2.87 -20.04 1.31
CA ALA A 22 -2.61 -21.30 2.03
C ALA A 22 -3.07 -22.57 1.29
N SER A 23 -4.21 -22.50 0.59
CA SER A 23 -4.82 -23.64 -0.11
C SER A 23 -4.52 -23.68 -1.62
N SER A 24 -3.73 -22.75 -2.15
CA SER A 24 -3.43 -22.68 -3.58
C SER A 24 -2.42 -23.75 -3.98
N PRO A 25 -2.69 -24.57 -5.02
CA PRO A 25 -1.70 -25.51 -5.56
C PRO A 25 -0.46 -24.79 -6.13
N ASN A 26 -0.61 -23.52 -6.53
CA ASN A 26 0.47 -22.65 -6.97
C ASN A 26 0.85 -21.68 -5.84
N PHE A 27 1.43 -22.20 -4.76
CA PHE A 27 1.97 -21.37 -3.68
C PHE A 27 3.11 -20.50 -4.24
N PRO A 28 3.07 -19.16 -4.11
CA PRO A 28 4.12 -18.29 -4.61
C PRO A 28 5.46 -18.64 -3.95
N SER A 29 6.46 -19.00 -4.76
CA SER A 29 7.82 -19.17 -4.25
C SER A 29 8.32 -17.80 -3.77
N VAL A 30 8.84 -17.73 -2.55
CA VAL A 30 9.45 -16.51 -2.05
C VAL A 30 10.78 -16.34 -2.79
N SER A 31 10.83 -15.40 -3.74
CA SER A 31 12.02 -15.19 -4.55
C SER A 31 13.17 -14.67 -3.68
N SER A 32 14.34 -15.30 -3.84
CA SER A 32 15.56 -14.77 -3.25
C SER A 32 15.97 -13.50 -4.00
N GLU A 33 16.20 -12.40 -3.26
CA GLU A 33 16.78 -11.17 -3.82
C GLU A 33 18.30 -11.27 -3.99
N PHE A 34 18.91 -12.33 -3.46
CA PHE A 34 20.34 -12.57 -3.61
C PHE A 34 20.65 -13.04 -5.02
N ARG A 35 21.77 -12.55 -5.57
CA ARG A 35 22.29 -13.06 -6.83
C ARG A 35 22.63 -14.55 -6.70
N GLN A 36 22.55 -15.30 -7.80
CA GLN A 36 22.73 -16.75 -7.82
C GLN A 36 24.10 -17.22 -7.30
N ASP A 37 25.11 -16.35 -7.33
CA ASP A 37 26.46 -16.56 -6.82
C ASP A 37 26.61 -16.33 -5.30
N ILE A 38 25.57 -15.81 -4.62
CA ILE A 38 25.59 -15.53 -3.19
C ILE A 38 24.83 -16.62 -2.43
N THR A 39 25.54 -17.40 -1.63
CA THR A 39 24.92 -18.34 -0.68
C THR A 39 24.35 -17.56 0.50
N ALA A 40 23.04 -17.39 0.52
CA ALA A 40 22.30 -16.82 1.65
C ALA A 40 21.18 -17.79 2.07
N PRO A 41 20.80 -17.82 3.37
CA PRO A 41 19.64 -18.57 3.81
C PRO A 41 18.36 -18.08 3.12
N VAL A 42 17.52 -19.01 2.65
CA VAL A 42 16.27 -18.72 1.92
C VAL A 42 15.17 -19.61 2.48
N ILE A 43 13.97 -19.06 2.66
CA ILE A 43 12.78 -19.84 3.00
C ILE A 43 12.50 -20.84 1.87
N HIS A 44 12.49 -22.12 2.21
CA HIS A 44 12.35 -23.17 1.21
C HIS A 44 10.99 -23.07 0.47
N PRO A 45 10.92 -23.27 -0.85
CA PRO A 45 9.67 -23.13 -1.62
C PRO A 45 8.54 -24.07 -1.19
N LYS A 46 8.88 -25.16 -0.49
CA LYS A 46 7.93 -26.12 0.09
C LYS A 46 7.47 -25.77 1.51
N ALA A 47 7.97 -24.71 2.12
CA ALA A 47 7.49 -24.25 3.42
C ALA A 47 6.01 -23.88 3.34
N ARG A 48 5.21 -24.33 4.30
CA ARG A 48 3.74 -24.10 4.36
C ARG A 48 3.28 -23.56 5.69
N THR A 49 4.11 -23.64 6.72
CA THR A 49 3.82 -23.19 8.07
C THR A 49 4.95 -22.28 8.57
N HIS A 50 4.66 -21.48 9.61
CA HIS A 50 5.67 -20.64 10.25
C HIS A 50 6.83 -21.43 10.85
N GLY A 51 6.62 -22.71 11.21
CA GLY A 51 7.67 -23.59 11.73
C GLY A 51 8.65 -24.11 10.67
N ASP A 52 8.31 -23.99 9.39
CA ASP A 52 9.15 -24.44 8.27
C ASP A 52 10.23 -23.41 7.89
N ILE A 53 10.22 -22.23 8.52
CA ILE A 53 11.20 -21.18 8.28
C ILE A 53 12.50 -21.58 8.98
N ASP A 54 13.59 -21.58 8.21
CA ASP A 54 14.93 -21.79 8.75
C ASP A 54 15.23 -20.80 9.89
N PRO A 55 15.58 -21.27 11.10
CA PRO A 55 15.94 -20.40 12.23
C PRO A 55 17.01 -19.36 11.90
N GLN A 56 17.92 -19.67 10.97
CA GLN A 56 18.95 -18.73 10.54
C GLN A 56 18.36 -17.51 9.81
N VAL A 57 17.30 -17.70 9.02
CA VAL A 57 16.58 -16.60 8.35
C VAL A 57 15.94 -15.69 9.39
N VAL A 58 15.31 -16.27 10.42
CA VAL A 58 14.68 -15.53 11.53
C VAL A 58 15.73 -14.71 12.31
N GLU A 59 16.86 -15.31 12.65
CA GLU A 59 17.94 -14.61 13.37
C GLU A 59 18.54 -13.46 12.55
N LEU A 60 18.67 -13.61 11.23
CA LEU A 60 19.12 -12.53 10.35
C LEU A 60 18.09 -11.41 10.24
N ALA A 61 16.79 -11.75 10.14
CA ALA A 61 15.72 -10.77 10.15
C ALA A 61 15.67 -9.98 11.47
N LYS A 62 15.84 -10.65 12.61
CA LYS A 62 15.95 -10.03 13.94
C LYS A 62 17.11 -9.04 14.02
N LYS A 63 18.30 -9.42 13.51
CA LYS A 63 19.44 -8.49 13.38
C LYS A 63 19.09 -7.28 12.50
N GLY A 64 18.33 -7.51 11.43
CA GLY A 64 17.82 -6.45 10.57
C GLY A 64 16.88 -5.48 11.28
N ILE A 65 15.91 -5.99 12.04
CA ILE A 65 14.98 -5.18 12.84
C ILE A 65 15.75 -4.34 13.85
N LYS A 66 16.67 -4.95 14.60
CA LYS A 66 17.54 -4.22 15.53
C LYS A 66 18.34 -3.12 14.82
N ALA A 67 18.92 -3.42 13.66
CA ALA A 67 19.65 -2.42 12.88
C ALA A 67 18.75 -1.27 12.40
N LEU A 68 17.51 -1.55 12.00
CA LEU A 68 16.54 -0.52 11.61
C LEU A 68 16.21 0.40 12.78
N ILE A 69 15.90 -0.17 13.95
CA ILE A 69 15.62 0.56 15.19
C ILE A 69 16.79 1.48 15.53
N GLU A 70 18.01 0.93 15.67
CA GLU A 70 19.17 1.71 16.08
C GLU A 70 19.55 2.78 15.05
N SER A 71 19.42 2.47 13.75
CA SER A 71 19.66 3.47 12.70
C SER A 71 18.65 4.62 12.73
N THR A 72 17.43 4.37 13.22
CA THR A 72 16.40 5.41 13.37
C THR A 72 16.65 6.23 14.63
N ARG A 73 16.96 5.56 15.75
CA ARG A 73 17.26 6.22 17.04
C ARG A 73 18.45 7.16 16.99
N ALA A 74 19.44 6.88 16.14
CA ALA A 74 20.61 7.74 15.95
C ALA A 74 20.26 9.20 15.60
N PHE A 75 19.06 9.45 15.07
CA PHE A 75 18.59 10.79 14.68
C PHE A 75 17.72 11.48 15.74
N HIS A 76 17.39 10.81 16.86
CA HIS A 76 16.46 11.35 17.86
C HIS A 76 17.07 12.41 18.79
N GLY A 77 18.40 12.59 18.75
CA GLY A 77 19.16 13.53 19.59
C GLY A 77 19.53 14.84 18.91
N LEU A 78 18.98 15.15 17.74
CA LEU A 78 19.42 16.30 16.93
C LEU A 78 18.84 17.66 17.39
N GLY A 79 18.00 17.66 18.42
CA GLY A 79 17.40 18.88 18.99
C GLY A 79 16.26 19.47 18.15
N ASP A 80 15.79 20.66 18.52
CA ASP A 80 14.66 21.32 17.86
C ASP A 80 15.04 22.14 16.63
N ARG A 81 16.34 22.27 16.36
CA ARG A 81 16.87 23.02 15.21
C ARG A 81 17.02 22.08 14.01
N ARG A 82 16.92 22.64 12.81
CA ARG A 82 17.15 21.91 11.56
C ARG A 82 18.55 21.27 11.58
N PRO A 83 18.67 19.94 11.45
CA PRO A 83 19.97 19.29 11.52
C PRO A 83 20.90 19.71 10.38
N ILE A 84 22.18 19.91 10.69
CA ILE A 84 23.22 20.15 9.68
C ILE A 84 23.72 18.80 9.19
N ILE A 85 23.12 18.33 8.10
CA ILE A 85 23.48 17.09 7.43
C ILE A 85 23.59 17.34 5.92
N THR A 86 24.52 16.63 5.28
CA THR A 86 24.89 16.82 3.87
C THR A 86 23.69 16.70 2.92
N ASN A 87 22.81 15.74 3.18
CA ASN A 87 21.58 15.53 2.41
C ASN A 87 20.39 15.25 3.33
N VAL A 88 19.78 16.31 3.87
CA VAL A 88 18.63 16.18 4.80
C VAL A 88 17.44 15.43 4.19
N PHE A 89 17.19 15.60 2.89
CA PHE A 89 16.08 14.95 2.20
C PHE A 89 16.31 13.45 2.08
N GLY A 90 17.49 13.04 1.61
CA GLY A 90 17.84 11.63 1.50
C GLY A 90 17.86 10.93 2.86
N THR A 91 18.38 11.59 3.90
CA THR A 91 18.37 11.05 5.26
C THR A 91 16.95 10.92 5.81
N ALA A 92 16.10 11.94 5.65
CA ALA A 92 14.71 11.89 6.09
C ALA A 92 13.92 10.77 5.40
N HIS A 93 14.09 10.63 4.08
CA HIS A 93 13.41 9.58 3.32
C HIS A 93 13.88 8.17 3.73
N ALA A 94 15.16 8.00 4.09
CA ALA A 94 15.66 6.74 4.62
C ALA A 94 15.03 6.38 5.98
N GLN A 95 14.85 7.37 6.88
CA GLN A 95 14.19 7.14 8.18
C GLN A 95 12.71 6.85 8.03
N TRP A 96 12.04 7.57 7.13
CA TRP A 96 10.66 7.27 6.75
C TRP A 96 10.51 5.82 6.28
N GLY A 97 11.38 5.37 5.37
CA GLY A 97 11.35 4.00 4.86
C GLY A 97 11.63 2.95 5.94
N ASN A 98 12.46 3.26 6.95
CA ASN A 98 12.67 2.36 8.09
C ASN A 98 11.37 2.11 8.86
N LEU A 99 10.60 3.16 9.13
CA LEU A 99 9.34 3.04 9.85
C LEU A 99 8.30 2.23 9.08
N LEU A 100 8.24 2.31 7.76
CA LEU A 100 7.36 1.45 6.97
C LEU A 100 7.68 -0.04 7.15
N ILE A 101 8.97 -0.39 7.14
CA ILE A 101 9.41 -1.78 7.32
C ILE A 101 9.11 -2.24 8.76
N LEU A 102 9.42 -1.40 9.75
CA LEU A 102 9.14 -1.72 11.16
C LEU A 102 7.63 -1.88 11.42
N SER A 103 6.80 -1.09 10.73
CA SER A 103 5.34 -1.20 10.80
C SER A 103 4.82 -2.51 10.20
N ALA A 104 5.39 -2.93 9.06
CA ALA A 104 5.05 -4.21 8.46
C ALA A 104 5.49 -5.38 9.36
N ALA A 105 6.70 -5.30 9.94
CA ALA A 105 7.19 -6.28 10.90
C ALA A 105 6.33 -6.34 12.18
N PHE A 106 5.86 -5.19 12.67
CA PHE A 106 4.95 -5.13 13.81
C PHE A 106 3.60 -5.80 13.53
N ARG A 107 3.10 -5.80 12.29
CA ARG A 107 1.85 -6.50 11.94
C ARG A 107 2.04 -7.97 11.58
N ASP A 108 3.27 -8.44 11.46
CA ASP A 108 3.58 -9.80 11.01
C ASP A 108 3.56 -10.80 12.18
N PRO A 109 2.92 -11.97 12.03
CA PRO A 109 2.77 -12.94 13.13
C PRO A 109 4.09 -13.50 13.67
N ILE A 110 5.17 -13.50 12.89
CA ILE A 110 6.49 -13.97 13.33
C ILE A 110 7.31 -12.80 13.86
N LEU A 111 7.36 -11.70 13.10
CA LEU A 111 8.27 -10.60 13.38
C LEU A 111 7.79 -9.64 14.46
N HIS A 112 6.48 -9.61 14.75
CA HIS A 112 5.88 -8.72 15.75
C HIS A 112 6.57 -8.82 17.11
N THR A 113 6.97 -10.03 17.52
CA THR A 113 7.65 -10.27 18.81
C THR A 113 9.00 -9.57 18.96
N TYR A 114 9.59 -9.09 17.85
CA TYR A 114 10.88 -8.39 17.85
C TYR A 114 10.74 -6.87 17.74
N VAL A 115 9.52 -6.34 17.71
CA VAL A 115 9.23 -4.91 17.63
C VAL A 115 8.39 -4.50 18.82
N ASP A 116 9.02 -3.86 19.80
CA ASP A 116 8.32 -3.32 20.97
C ASP A 116 7.41 -2.13 20.57
N GLU A 117 6.17 -2.14 21.09
CA GLU A 117 5.15 -1.16 20.72
C GLU A 117 5.49 0.25 21.21
N GLU A 118 5.91 0.40 22.47
CA GLU A 118 6.23 1.70 23.07
C GLU A 118 7.45 2.32 22.38
N LEU A 119 8.46 1.51 22.11
CA LEU A 119 9.61 1.88 21.32
C LEU A 119 9.18 2.33 19.92
N LEU A 120 8.36 1.55 19.21
CA LEU A 120 7.90 1.90 17.87
C LEU A 120 7.12 3.23 17.86
N ARG A 121 6.22 3.45 18.84
CA ARG A 121 5.52 4.74 19.02
C ARG A 121 6.50 5.90 19.18
N THR A 122 7.56 5.70 19.97
CA THR A 122 8.63 6.69 20.15
C THR A 122 9.38 6.96 18.85
N LEU A 123 9.72 5.92 18.07
CA LEU A 123 10.36 6.06 16.76
C LEU A 123 9.49 6.88 15.78
N PHE A 124 8.18 6.59 15.74
CA PHE A 124 7.23 7.34 14.93
C PHE A 124 7.20 8.82 15.32
N HIS A 125 7.00 9.11 16.61
CA HIS A 125 6.89 10.48 17.11
C HIS A 125 8.13 11.31 16.75
N LYS A 126 9.33 10.78 17.04
CA LYS A 126 10.59 11.49 16.79
C LYS A 126 10.88 11.64 15.29
N THR A 127 10.57 10.64 14.48
CA THR A 127 10.78 10.72 13.03
C THR A 127 9.82 11.70 12.36
N ILE A 128 8.54 11.73 12.75
CA ILE A 128 7.57 12.72 12.26
C ILE A 128 8.03 14.13 12.62
N GLN A 129 8.53 14.35 13.85
CA GLN A 129 9.09 15.65 14.24
C GLN A 129 10.28 16.05 13.35
N PHE A 130 11.20 15.13 13.09
CA PHE A 130 12.35 15.36 12.20
C PHE A 130 11.93 15.70 10.76
N LEU A 131 10.96 14.96 10.21
CA LEU A 131 10.40 15.25 8.88
C LEU A 131 9.73 16.62 8.85
N ARG A 132 8.99 16.99 9.89
CA ARG A 132 8.32 18.30 9.99
C ARG A 132 9.31 19.47 9.96
N GLN A 133 10.47 19.34 10.60
CA GLN A 133 11.55 20.34 10.57
C GLN A 133 12.25 20.43 9.20
N SER A 134 12.24 19.33 8.44
CA SER A 134 12.98 19.19 7.18
C SER A 134 12.11 19.44 5.95
N ALA A 135 10.79 19.26 6.05
CA ALA A 135 9.84 19.41 4.97
C ALA A 135 9.54 20.89 4.67
N THR A 136 9.40 21.21 3.38
CA THR A 136 8.79 22.46 2.93
C THR A 136 7.31 22.21 2.65
N ALA A 137 6.52 23.28 2.46
CA ALA A 137 5.05 23.17 2.34
C ALA A 137 4.58 22.18 1.24
N THR A 138 5.35 22.02 0.17
CA THR A 138 4.99 21.24 -1.02
C THR A 138 5.97 20.11 -1.34
N SER A 139 6.87 19.73 -0.42
CA SER A 139 7.85 18.68 -0.69
C SER A 139 7.29 17.26 -0.51
N ALA A 140 7.91 16.28 -1.16
CA ALA A 140 7.62 14.86 -0.94
C ALA A 140 7.70 14.46 0.54
N LEU A 141 8.60 15.09 1.32
CA LEU A 141 8.69 14.84 2.77
C LEU A 141 7.43 15.23 3.54
N ARG A 142 6.66 16.22 3.07
CA ARG A 142 5.36 16.57 3.68
C ARG A 142 4.34 15.46 3.46
N THR A 143 4.30 14.89 2.26
CA THR A 143 3.47 13.72 1.97
C THR A 143 3.92 12.51 2.81
N ASP A 144 5.22 12.22 2.84
CA ASP A 144 5.81 11.14 3.64
C ASP A 144 5.45 11.27 5.13
N MET A 145 5.50 12.50 5.67
CA MET A 145 5.12 12.81 7.05
C MET A 145 3.64 12.47 7.30
N HIS A 146 2.73 12.90 6.42
CA HIS A 146 1.30 12.62 6.58
C HIS A 146 0.98 11.13 6.46
N ILE A 147 1.71 10.39 5.62
CA ILE A 147 1.61 8.93 5.54
C ILE A 147 1.99 8.31 6.89
N LEU A 148 3.08 8.76 7.53
CA LEU A 148 3.46 8.25 8.86
C LEU A 148 2.45 8.64 9.94
N GLU A 149 1.90 9.86 9.92
CA GLU A 149 0.84 10.27 10.86
C GLU A 149 -0.43 9.41 10.70
N GLY A 150 -0.81 9.06 9.47
CA GLY A 150 -1.89 8.11 9.19
C GLY A 150 -1.57 6.72 9.71
N LEU A 151 -0.40 6.19 9.33
CA LEU A 151 0.02 4.85 9.71
C LEU A 151 0.17 4.69 11.23
N GLN A 152 0.71 5.70 11.91
CA GLN A 152 0.80 5.72 13.37
C GLN A 152 -0.58 5.60 14.00
N ARG A 153 -1.58 6.36 13.50
CA ARG A 153 -2.96 6.24 13.99
C ARG A 153 -3.52 4.85 13.72
N ASP A 154 -3.34 4.29 12.54
CA ASP A 154 -3.88 2.98 12.19
C ASP A 154 -3.22 1.80 12.92
N LEU A 155 -1.95 1.94 13.32
CA LEU A 155 -1.24 0.90 14.08
C LEU A 155 -1.64 0.88 15.56
N PHE A 156 -1.97 2.05 16.09
CA PHE A 156 -2.02 2.29 17.52
C PHE A 156 -3.39 2.75 18.03
N SER A 157 -4.34 2.99 17.13
CA SER A 157 -5.74 3.19 17.49
C SER A 157 -6.35 1.84 17.83
N TYR A 158 -6.97 1.78 18.99
CA TYR A 158 -7.78 0.64 19.39
C TYR A 158 -9.15 0.81 18.73
N ASP A 159 -9.30 0.34 17.49
CA ASP A 159 -10.62 0.14 16.90
C ASP A 159 -10.88 -1.37 16.79
N PRO A 160 -11.79 -1.94 17.61
CA PRO A 160 -12.14 -3.37 17.53
C PRO A 160 -12.76 -3.78 16.19
N ARG A 161 -12.93 -2.85 15.23
CA ARG A 161 -13.65 -3.07 13.98
C ARG A 161 -12.80 -3.12 12.71
N THR A 162 -11.48 -2.89 12.77
CA THR A 162 -10.63 -2.88 11.56
C THR A 162 -10.22 -4.29 11.11
N ASN A 163 -11.22 -5.12 10.80
CA ASN A 163 -11.10 -6.22 9.86
C ASN A 163 -11.80 -5.81 8.56
N SER A 164 -11.33 -4.73 7.93
CA SER A 164 -11.85 -4.31 6.62
C SER A 164 -11.22 -5.19 5.55
N SER A 165 -11.82 -6.36 5.34
CA SER A 165 -11.64 -7.11 4.10
C SER A 165 -12.08 -6.25 2.93
N PHE A 166 -11.17 -5.98 2.00
CA PHE A 166 -11.53 -5.48 0.67
C PHE A 166 -12.09 -6.67 -0.11
N SER A 167 -13.38 -6.96 0.07
CA SER A 167 -14.10 -7.89 -0.78
C SER A 167 -14.49 -7.16 -2.06
N SER A 168 -13.79 -7.44 -3.16
CA SER A 168 -14.28 -7.15 -4.49
C SER A 168 -15.52 -8.01 -4.75
N GLY A 169 -16.68 -7.51 -4.33
CA GLY A 169 -17.97 -8.08 -4.70
C GLY A 169 -18.25 -7.75 -6.16
N THR A 170 -18.17 -8.75 -7.03
CA THR A 170 -18.76 -8.69 -8.37
C THR A 170 -20.28 -8.60 -8.21
N SER A 171 -20.79 -7.39 -8.01
CA SER A 171 -22.22 -7.12 -8.14
C SER A 171 -22.51 -7.04 -9.64
N ALA A 172 -22.97 -8.15 -10.21
CA ALA A 172 -23.66 -8.11 -11.49
C ALA A 172 -24.83 -7.12 -11.39
N PRO A 173 -25.04 -6.22 -12.37
CA PRO A 173 -26.25 -5.41 -12.38
C PRO A 173 -27.43 -6.33 -12.60
N GLY A 174 -28.28 -6.47 -11.57
CA GLY A 174 -29.56 -7.15 -11.69
C GLY A 174 -30.42 -6.43 -12.72
N TYR A 175 -30.74 -7.12 -13.81
CA TYR A 175 -31.80 -6.70 -14.71
C TYR A 175 -33.14 -6.80 -13.97
N HIS A 176 -33.67 -5.65 -13.56
CA HIS A 176 -35.04 -5.55 -13.09
C HIS A 176 -35.98 -5.58 -14.30
N THR A 177 -36.73 -6.65 -14.47
CA THR A 177 -37.90 -6.69 -15.35
C THR A 177 -39.07 -5.99 -14.65
N PRO A 178 -39.70 -4.94 -15.23
CA PRO A 178 -40.89 -4.34 -14.63
C PRO A 178 -42.11 -5.24 -14.87
N ARG A 179 -42.86 -5.51 -13.81
CA ARG A 179 -44.15 -6.20 -13.83
C ARG A 179 -45.23 -5.24 -14.37
N PRO A 180 -46.12 -5.65 -15.29
CA PRO A 180 -47.09 -4.75 -15.90
C PRO A 180 -48.23 -4.39 -14.93
N VAL A 181 -48.49 -3.09 -14.80
CA VAL A 181 -49.68 -2.52 -14.13
C VAL A 181 -50.81 -2.37 -15.16
N PRO A 182 -52.09 -2.60 -14.81
CA PRO A 182 -53.21 -2.41 -15.72
C PRO A 182 -53.47 -0.90 -15.91
N MET A 183 -53.44 -0.43 -17.17
CA MET A 183 -53.80 0.95 -17.52
C MET A 183 -55.31 1.16 -17.36
N ALA A 184 -55.69 2.24 -16.66
CA ALA A 184 -57.00 2.87 -16.80
C ALA A 184 -57.02 3.73 -18.07
N ALA A 185 -58.10 3.61 -18.85
CA ALA A 185 -58.26 4.28 -20.15
C ALA A 185 -58.41 5.81 -20.02
N PRO A 186 -57.69 6.61 -20.84
CA PRO A 186 -57.94 8.05 -20.97
C PRO A 186 -59.13 8.35 -21.91
N PRO A 187 -59.82 9.50 -21.76
CA PRO A 187 -60.94 9.87 -22.61
C PRO A 187 -60.49 10.28 -24.02
N GLN A 188 -61.27 9.88 -25.03
CA GLN A 188 -61.12 10.26 -26.44
C GLN A 188 -61.47 11.73 -26.68
N MET A 189 -60.88 12.34 -27.74
CA MET A 189 -61.40 13.37 -28.67
C MET A 189 -60.27 13.77 -29.67
N PRO A 190 -60.52 14.37 -30.85
CA PRO A 190 -60.65 13.68 -32.14
C PRO A 190 -59.50 13.92 -33.14
N HIS A 191 -59.48 13.07 -34.16
CA HIS A 191 -58.61 13.02 -35.36
C HIS A 191 -58.64 14.29 -36.24
N GLN A 192 -57.47 14.68 -36.78
CA GLN A 192 -57.22 15.10 -38.19
C GLN A 192 -55.70 15.32 -38.39
N MET A 193 -55.01 14.47 -39.17
CA MET A 193 -54.67 14.59 -40.61
C MET A 193 -53.56 15.62 -40.94
N GLY A 194 -52.53 15.15 -41.66
CA GLY A 194 -51.49 15.97 -42.29
C GLY A 194 -50.08 15.41 -42.03
N ASP A 195 -49.55 14.50 -42.86
CA ASP A 195 -48.89 14.71 -44.15
C ASP A 195 -47.34 14.79 -44.03
N GLN A 196 -46.70 13.87 -44.75
CA GLN A 196 -45.37 13.82 -45.38
C GLN A 196 -44.14 14.57 -44.81
N GLY A 197 -43.00 13.86 -44.79
CA GLY A 197 -41.68 14.50 -44.92
C GLY A 197 -40.44 13.71 -44.45
N HIS A 198 -39.94 12.81 -45.30
CA HIS A 198 -38.54 12.44 -45.64
C HIS A 198 -37.33 12.56 -44.66
N PRO A 199 -36.24 11.76 -44.87
CA PRO A 199 -35.33 11.31 -43.81
C PRO A 199 -34.02 12.11 -43.63
N ARG A 200 -33.58 12.11 -42.36
CA ARG A 200 -32.23 12.15 -41.77
C ARG A 200 -31.01 12.35 -42.70
N SER A 201 -30.34 13.50 -42.58
CA SER A 201 -28.97 13.74 -43.06
C SER A 201 -27.92 13.51 -41.96
N MET A 202 -26.88 12.74 -42.30
CA MET A 202 -25.59 12.67 -41.58
C MET A 202 -24.69 13.85 -41.98
N PRO A 203 -23.73 14.25 -41.13
CA PRO A 203 -22.52 14.88 -41.61
C PRO A 203 -21.26 14.09 -41.20
N HIS A 204 -20.49 13.68 -42.22
CA HIS A 204 -19.04 13.48 -42.12
C HIS A 204 -18.36 14.74 -42.67
N HIS A 205 -17.34 15.28 -41.98
CA HIS A 205 -16.18 15.86 -42.66
C HIS A 205 -14.93 15.91 -41.76
N LEU A 206 -13.80 15.62 -42.41
CA LEU A 206 -12.40 15.68 -41.96
C LEU A 206 -11.91 17.13 -41.72
N GLN A 207 -10.77 17.30 -41.03
CA GLN A 207 -9.45 17.56 -41.64
C GLN A 207 -8.47 18.36 -40.75
N MET A 208 -7.19 17.99 -40.88
CA MET A 208 -5.95 18.51 -40.27
C MET A 208 -5.73 20.04 -40.35
N ASN A 209 -4.93 20.59 -39.42
CA ASN A 209 -3.66 21.24 -39.80
C ASN A 209 -2.74 21.51 -38.59
N SER A 210 -1.44 21.30 -38.78
CA SER A 210 -0.35 21.71 -37.89
C SER A 210 0.58 22.72 -38.60
N SER A 211 0.85 23.87 -38.00
CA SER A 211 1.82 24.90 -38.45
C SER A 211 2.18 25.76 -37.22
N HIS A 212 3.39 25.75 -36.66
CA HIS A 212 4.57 26.60 -36.93
C HIS A 212 4.41 28.13 -36.68
N GLY A 213 5.35 28.70 -35.91
CA GLY A 213 5.54 30.13 -35.57
C GLY A 213 5.23 30.44 -34.09
N GLN A 214 6.09 31.08 -33.29
CA GLN A 214 7.22 31.99 -33.54
C GLN A 214 8.41 31.69 -32.61
#